data_AF-A0A2B7YIB6-F1
#
_entry.id   AF-A0A2B7YIB6-F1
#
_cell.length_a   1.000
_cell.length_b   1.000
_cell.length_c   1.000
_cell.angle_alpha   90.00
_cell.angle_beta   90.00
_cell.angle_gamma   90.00
#
_symmetry.space_group_name_H-M   'P 1'
#
loop_
_entity.id
_entity.type
_entity.pdbx_description
1 polymer ?
#
loop_
_entity_poly.entity_id
_entity_poly.type
_entity_poly.pdbx_seq_one_letter_code
_entity_poly.pdbx_strand_id
1 'polypeptide(L)'
;MQPLRDSAAKAASKVRSKVNQTSSPIYPWLFARNCDKDIQPVLKQWLQDKANLEYVSRRPSKSFKSDPSKNVVEAHAIVWTGKSGTLEAPYPGRYLVIIGLEYVDENNGLLILEDTKSLDHGKYILILGDDTMNFSNKGGGISLLVILDLD
;
A
#
# COMPACT_ATOMS: atom_id res chain seq x y z
N MET A 1 16.26 -4.68 15.30
CA MET A 1 15.13 -3.78 15.00
C MET A 1 15.05 -3.62 13.49
N GLN A 2 13.87 -3.78 12.89
CA GLN A 2 13.70 -3.61 11.43
C GLN A 2 13.32 -2.14 11.16
N PRO A 3 14.19 -1.32 10.53
CA PRO A 3 13.96 0.12 10.37
C PRO A 3 12.62 0.46 9.70
N LEU A 4 12.18 -0.36 8.73
CA LEU A 4 10.92 -0.16 8.02
C LEU A 4 9.69 -0.29 8.93
N ARG A 5 9.72 -1.24 9.87
CA ARG A 5 8.64 -1.44 10.86
C ARG A 5 8.45 -0.20 11.72
N ASP A 6 9.55 0.37 12.21
CA ASP A 6 9.52 1.54 13.08
C ASP A 6 9.06 2.80 12.33
N SER A 7 9.49 2.98 11.09
CA SER A 7 9.01 4.07 10.23
C SER A 7 7.53 3.93 9.91
N ALA A 8 7.06 2.72 9.62
CA ALA A 8 5.66 2.44 9.36
C ALA A 8 4.77 2.82 10.57
N ALA A 9 5.15 2.39 11.78
CA ALA A 9 4.43 2.72 13.01
C ALA A 9 4.37 4.24 13.27
N LYS A 10 5.48 4.95 13.05
CA LYS A 10 5.53 6.41 13.17
C LYS A 10 4.64 7.11 12.14
N ALA A 11 4.65 6.62 10.89
CA ALA A 11 3.80 7.14 9.83
C ALA A 11 2.31 6.91 10.16
N ALA A 12 1.93 5.72 10.62
CA ALA A 12 0.55 5.38 10.99
C ALA A 12 -0.03 6.37 12.01
N SER A 13 0.70 6.63 13.10
CA SER A 13 0.27 7.58 14.15
C SER A 13 -0.03 8.99 13.59
N LYS A 14 0.83 9.48 12.69
CA LYS A 14 0.67 10.81 12.08
C LYS A 14 -0.40 10.87 10.99
N VAL A 15 -0.54 9.79 10.21
CA VAL A 15 -1.60 9.68 9.21
C VAL A 15 -2.95 9.63 9.91
N ARG A 16 -3.08 8.82 10.97
CA ARG A 16 -4.31 8.65 11.77
C ARG A 16 -4.83 9.99 12.28
N SER A 17 -3.96 10.88 12.78
CA SER A 17 -4.37 12.19 13.28
C SER A 17 -4.89 13.16 12.20
N LYS A 18 -4.69 12.83 10.92
CA LYS A 18 -5.11 13.64 9.76
C LYS A 18 -6.30 13.04 9.00
N VAL A 19 -6.77 11.86 9.40
CA VAL A 19 -7.95 11.24 8.79
C VAL A 19 -9.20 12.02 9.21
N ASN A 20 -9.80 12.72 8.25
CA ASN A 20 -10.97 13.57 8.47
C ASN A 20 -12.18 13.15 7.60
N GLN A 21 -12.05 12.10 6.80
CA GLN A 21 -13.09 11.55 5.94
C GLN A 21 -13.30 10.07 6.29
N THR A 22 -14.55 9.61 6.16
CA THR A 22 -14.96 8.25 6.54
C THR A 22 -15.53 7.43 5.39
N SER A 23 -15.77 8.02 4.20
CA SER A 23 -16.25 7.28 3.03
C SER A 23 -15.82 7.89 1.69
N SER A 24 -15.61 7.03 0.68
CA SER A 24 -15.30 7.38 -0.71
C SER A 24 -16.35 6.76 -1.64
N PRO A 25 -16.91 7.50 -2.61
CA PRO A 25 -17.87 6.93 -3.54
C PRO A 25 -17.21 6.01 -4.57
N ILE A 26 -15.92 6.20 -4.86
CA ILE A 26 -15.23 5.55 -5.97
C ILE A 26 -14.47 4.32 -5.45
N TYR A 27 -13.47 4.53 -4.61
CA TYR A 27 -12.60 3.45 -4.12
C TYR A 27 -13.03 2.90 -2.75
N PRO A 28 -12.69 1.64 -2.44
CA PRO A 28 -12.85 1.05 -1.11
C PRO A 28 -11.80 1.55 -0.09
N TRP A 29 -11.04 2.58 -0.44
CA TRP A 29 -10.14 3.31 0.44
C TRP A 29 -10.25 4.83 0.26
N LEU A 30 -9.65 5.56 1.19
CA LEU A 30 -9.53 7.01 1.21
C LEU A 30 -8.09 7.45 1.19
N PHE A 31 -7.77 8.46 0.40
CA PHE A 31 -6.46 9.10 0.45
C PHE A 31 -6.36 10.04 1.65
N ALA A 32 -5.46 9.76 2.58
CA ALA A 32 -5.17 10.65 3.68
C ALA A 32 -4.42 11.88 3.16
N ARG A 33 -4.99 13.07 3.40
CA ARG A 33 -4.46 14.33 2.87
C ARG A 33 -3.30 14.85 3.71
N ASN A 34 -2.40 15.61 3.08
CA ASN A 34 -1.28 16.29 3.74
C ASN A 34 -0.36 15.34 4.54
N CYS A 35 -0.18 14.11 4.03
CA CYS A 35 0.59 13.05 4.69
C CYS A 35 1.91 12.72 3.99
N ASP A 36 2.24 13.37 2.87
CA ASP A 36 3.40 13.03 2.03
C ASP A 36 4.69 12.97 2.86
N LYS A 37 4.96 14.01 3.63
CA LYS A 37 6.16 14.08 4.50
C LYS A 37 6.24 12.97 5.54
N ASP A 38 5.10 12.37 5.91
CA ASP A 38 5.03 11.33 6.93
C ASP A 38 5.24 9.92 6.33
N ILE A 39 4.85 9.71 5.06
CA ILE A 39 5.06 8.44 4.35
C ILE A 39 6.42 8.36 3.64
N GLN A 40 7.02 9.50 3.29
CA GLN A 40 8.32 9.55 2.60
C GLN A 40 9.42 8.71 3.27
N PRO A 41 9.59 8.70 4.60
CA PRO A 41 10.57 7.84 5.26
C PRO A 41 10.34 6.35 5.03
N VAL A 42 9.08 5.91 5.03
CA VAL A 42 8.69 4.51 4.78
C VAL A 42 9.03 4.14 3.34
N LEU A 43 8.60 4.97 2.38
CA LEU A 43 8.87 4.76 0.96
C LEU A 43 10.38 4.69 0.67
N LYS A 44 11.15 5.66 1.18
CA LYS A 44 12.59 5.71 0.99
C LYS A 44 13.28 4.46 1.54
N GLN A 45 12.91 4.03 2.75
CA GLN A 45 13.48 2.82 3.33
C GLN A 45 13.11 1.57 2.53
N TRP A 46 11.85 1.46 2.09
CA TRP A 46 11.40 0.33 1.29
C TRP A 46 12.16 0.24 -0.04
N LEU A 47 12.37 1.37 -0.73
CA LEU A 47 13.11 1.45 -2.01
C LEU A 47 14.62 1.21 -1.86
N GLN A 48 15.20 1.41 -0.67
CA GLN A 48 16.62 1.18 -0.42
C GLN A 48 16.95 -0.29 -0.13
N ASP A 49 15.94 -1.11 0.18
CA ASP A 49 16.12 -2.52 0.47
C ASP A 49 16.11 -3.35 -0.83
N LYS A 50 17.28 -3.88 -1.20
CA LYS A 50 17.45 -4.70 -2.40
C LYS A 50 16.56 -5.94 -2.41
N ALA A 51 16.30 -6.55 -1.25
CA ALA A 51 15.45 -7.73 -1.17
C ALA A 51 14.00 -7.40 -1.60
N ASN A 52 13.53 -6.19 -1.28
CA ASN A 52 12.21 -5.73 -1.71
C ASN A 52 12.14 -5.52 -3.22
N LEU A 53 13.15 -4.84 -3.77
CA LEU A 53 13.22 -4.60 -5.21
C LEU A 53 13.32 -5.91 -6.00
N GLU A 54 14.14 -6.86 -5.53
CA GLU A 54 14.25 -8.19 -6.14
C GLU A 54 12.93 -8.97 -6.08
N TYR A 55 12.25 -8.97 -4.93
CA TYR A 55 10.96 -9.63 -4.79
C TYR A 55 9.93 -9.06 -5.78
N VAL A 56 9.83 -7.73 -5.86
CA VAL A 56 8.89 -7.07 -6.78
C VAL A 56 9.28 -7.27 -8.24
N SER A 57 10.57 -7.41 -8.56
CA SER A 57 11.03 -7.66 -9.94
C SER A 57 10.74 -9.09 -10.41
N ARG A 58 10.81 -10.08 -9.51
CA ARG A 58 10.65 -11.50 -9.86
C ARG A 58 9.24 -11.85 -10.32
N ARG A 59 8.21 -11.31 -9.66
CA ARG A 59 6.82 -11.68 -9.93
C ARG A 59 6.34 -11.30 -11.35
N PRO A 60 6.57 -10.08 -11.84
CA PRO A 60 6.24 -9.70 -13.20
C PRO A 60 7.36 -9.96 -14.22
N SER A 61 8.54 -10.43 -13.80
CA SER A 61 9.76 -10.46 -14.64
C SER A 61 10.10 -9.08 -15.25
N LYS A 62 9.91 -8.03 -14.45
CA LYS A 62 10.17 -6.63 -14.81
C LYS A 62 11.26 -6.06 -13.92
N SER A 63 11.93 -5.01 -14.39
CA SER A 63 13.05 -4.43 -13.66
C SER A 63 12.77 -3.01 -13.18
N PHE A 64 13.37 -2.67 -12.04
CA PHE A 64 13.48 -1.27 -11.63
C PHE A 64 14.51 -0.54 -12.51
N LYS A 65 14.31 0.75 -12.69
CA LYS A 65 15.30 1.67 -13.24
C LYS A 65 16.50 1.75 -12.31
N SER A 66 17.61 2.26 -12.83
CA SER A 66 18.85 2.48 -12.04
C SER A 66 18.62 3.31 -10.77
N ASP A 67 17.66 4.23 -10.83
CA ASP A 67 17.08 4.92 -9.67
C ASP A 67 15.65 4.41 -9.44
N PRO A 68 15.41 3.53 -8.45
CA PRO A 68 14.09 2.94 -8.19
C PRO A 68 13.00 3.96 -7.88
N SER A 69 13.35 5.16 -7.40
CA SER A 69 12.37 6.21 -7.13
C SER A 69 11.67 6.69 -8.40
N LYS A 70 12.31 6.56 -9.57
CA LYS A 70 11.74 6.92 -10.87
C LYS A 70 10.69 5.91 -11.38
N ASN A 71 10.55 4.77 -10.72
CA ASN A 71 9.46 3.83 -10.97
C ASN A 71 8.22 4.16 -10.14
N VAL A 72 8.32 5.02 -9.12
CA VAL A 72 7.15 5.42 -8.31
C VAL A 72 6.36 6.48 -9.07
N VAL A 73 5.18 6.11 -9.54
CA VAL A 73 4.22 7.02 -10.18
C VAL A 73 3.59 7.91 -9.12
N GLU A 74 3.05 7.27 -8.08
CA GLU A 74 2.38 7.92 -6.96
C GLU A 74 2.56 7.09 -5.69
N ALA A 75 2.49 7.75 -4.53
CA ALA A 75 2.49 7.09 -3.23
C ALA A 75 1.56 7.84 -2.28
N HIS A 76 0.59 7.13 -1.72
CA HIS A 76 -0.44 7.71 -0.87
C HIS A 76 -0.62 6.91 0.41
N ALA A 77 -0.71 7.60 1.55
CA ALA A 77 -1.34 7.00 2.71
C ALA A 77 -2.83 6.78 2.42
N ILE A 78 -3.30 5.57 2.65
CA ILE A 78 -4.70 5.21 2.49
C ILE A 78 -5.31 4.72 3.80
N VAL A 79 -6.60 5.01 3.97
CA VAL A 79 -7.43 4.42 5.01
C VAL A 79 -8.44 3.51 4.33
N TRP A 80 -8.44 2.24 4.70
CA TRP A 80 -9.44 1.30 4.21
C TRP A 80 -10.82 1.70 4.70
N THR A 81 -11.82 1.61 3.84
CA THR A 81 -13.22 1.88 4.19
C THR A 81 -13.98 0.58 4.33
N GLY A 82 -15.15 0.59 4.99
CA GLY A 82 -16.04 -0.58 5.04
C GLY A 82 -16.80 -0.86 3.74
N LYS A 83 -16.42 -0.26 2.61
CA LYS A 83 -17.06 -0.47 1.31
C LYS A 83 -16.63 -1.85 0.77
N SER A 84 -17.55 -2.81 0.81
CA SER A 84 -17.34 -4.15 0.26
C SER A 84 -17.58 -4.21 -1.24
N GLY A 85 -17.15 -5.31 -1.85
CA GLY A 85 -17.43 -5.64 -3.24
C GLY A 85 -16.15 -5.89 -4.03
N THR A 86 -16.28 -5.79 -5.35
CA THR A 86 -15.23 -6.12 -6.29
C THR A 86 -14.85 -4.87 -7.07
N LEU A 87 -13.54 -4.64 -7.22
CA LEU A 87 -12.97 -3.59 -8.05
C LEU A 87 -12.13 -4.24 -9.14
N GLU A 88 -12.61 -4.17 -10.37
CA GLU A 88 -11.93 -4.72 -11.54
C GLU A 88 -10.85 -3.75 -12.02
N ALA A 89 -9.63 -4.28 -12.19
CA ALA A 89 -8.49 -3.58 -12.79
C ALA A 89 -8.36 -2.10 -12.39
N PRO A 90 -8.18 -1.78 -11.08
CA PRO A 90 -8.17 -0.40 -10.62
C PRO A 90 -7.02 0.45 -11.16
N TYR A 91 -5.92 -0.17 -11.58
CA TYR A 91 -4.75 0.51 -12.11
C TYR A 91 -4.14 -0.27 -13.29
N PRO A 92 -4.80 -0.29 -14.47
CA PRO A 92 -4.38 -1.14 -15.57
C PRO A 92 -2.94 -0.87 -16.00
N GLY A 93 -2.16 -1.94 -16.22
CA GLY A 93 -0.75 -1.90 -16.60
C GLY A 93 0.20 -1.37 -15.52
N ARG A 94 -0.26 -1.15 -14.28
CA ARG A 94 0.57 -0.70 -13.15
C ARG A 94 0.78 -1.82 -12.14
N TYR A 95 1.71 -1.59 -11.22
CA TYR A 95 1.98 -2.48 -10.11
C TYR A 95 1.70 -1.76 -8.79
N LEU A 96 1.04 -2.44 -7.86
CA LEU A 96 0.60 -1.86 -6.61
C LEU A 96 1.31 -2.55 -5.46
N VAL A 97 2.12 -1.78 -4.74
CA VAL A 97 2.71 -2.23 -3.48
C VAL A 97 1.88 -1.65 -2.36
N ILE A 98 1.26 -2.53 -1.58
CA ILE A 98 0.50 -2.14 -0.39
C ILE A 98 1.35 -2.49 0.82
N ILE A 99 1.78 -1.46 1.55
CA ILE A 99 2.58 -1.59 2.77
C ILE A 99 1.67 -1.34 3.97
N GLY A 100 1.62 -2.27 4.91
CA GLY A 100 0.94 -2.05 6.20
C GLY A 100 1.65 -0.95 6.97
N LEU A 101 0.99 0.19 7.19
CA LEU A 101 1.52 1.21 8.11
C LEU A 101 1.26 0.81 9.56
N GLU A 102 0.15 0.13 9.80
CA GLU A 102 -0.19 -0.57 11.03
C GLU A 102 -0.49 -2.05 10.74
N TYR A 103 -0.90 -2.81 11.77
CA TYR A 103 -1.46 -4.13 11.54
C TYR A 103 -2.76 -4.01 10.75
N VAL A 104 -2.79 -4.57 9.54
CA VAL A 104 -3.99 -4.61 8.70
C VAL A 104 -4.35 -6.04 8.30
N ASP A 105 -5.63 -6.38 8.37
CA ASP A 105 -6.21 -7.67 8.00
C ASP A 105 -7.60 -7.44 7.37
N GLU A 106 -8.29 -8.52 7.02
CA GLU A 106 -9.65 -8.44 6.45
C GLU A 106 -10.62 -7.69 7.38
N ASN A 107 -10.42 -7.71 8.70
CA ASN A 107 -11.30 -7.09 9.69
C ASN A 107 -11.08 -5.58 9.85
N ASN A 108 -10.03 -5.04 9.26
CA ASN A 108 -9.82 -3.60 9.18
C ASN A 108 -9.56 -3.11 7.75
N GLY A 109 -9.89 -3.94 6.76
CA GLY A 109 -10.11 -3.55 5.37
C GLY A 109 -8.98 -3.87 4.40
N LEU A 110 -8.00 -4.68 4.81
CA LEU A 110 -7.14 -5.34 3.82
C LEU A 110 -8.00 -6.17 2.88
N LEU A 111 -7.71 -6.11 1.59
CA LEU A 111 -8.39 -6.91 0.58
C LEU A 111 -8.22 -8.41 0.83
N ILE A 112 -9.19 -9.19 0.34
CA ILE A 112 -9.20 -10.64 0.45
C ILE A 112 -8.14 -11.20 -0.50
N LEU A 113 -7.13 -11.85 0.07
CA LEU A 113 -5.98 -12.40 -0.62
C LEU A 113 -5.86 -13.89 -0.30
N GLU A 114 -5.49 -14.69 -1.29
CA GLU A 114 -5.30 -16.14 -1.10
C GLU A 114 -4.08 -16.44 -0.21
N ASP A 115 -2.97 -15.73 -0.45
CA ASP A 115 -1.67 -16.05 0.15
C ASP A 115 -1.33 -15.27 1.43
N THR A 116 -2.08 -14.23 1.77
CA THR A 116 -1.73 -13.33 2.89
C THR A 116 -2.96 -12.79 3.58
N LYS A 117 -3.13 -13.15 4.87
CA LYS A 117 -4.31 -12.75 5.65
C LYS A 117 -4.15 -11.41 6.36
N SER A 118 -2.92 -10.95 6.54
CA SER A 118 -2.63 -9.71 7.26
C SER A 118 -1.26 -9.15 6.89
N LEU A 119 -1.08 -7.84 7.03
CA LEU A 119 0.20 -7.15 6.98
C LEU A 119 0.50 -6.54 8.35
N ASP A 120 1.59 -6.95 8.97
CA ASP A 120 2.19 -6.18 10.06
C ASP A 120 2.80 -4.87 9.55
N HIS A 121 3.15 -4.01 10.49
CA HIS A 121 3.90 -2.77 10.25
C HIS A 121 5.14 -3.02 9.36
N GLY A 122 5.17 -2.35 8.21
CA GLY A 122 6.25 -2.44 7.22
C GLY A 122 6.24 -3.71 6.37
N LYS A 123 5.34 -4.67 6.62
CA LYS A 123 5.09 -5.77 5.70
C LYS A 123 4.28 -5.27 4.51
N TYR A 124 4.47 -5.93 3.38
CA TYR A 124 3.84 -5.51 2.14
C TYR A 124 3.47 -6.69 1.26
N ILE A 125 2.62 -6.40 0.29
CA ILE A 125 2.21 -7.29 -0.79
C ILE A 125 2.35 -6.53 -2.10
N LEU A 126 2.54 -7.30 -3.18
CA LEU A 126 2.47 -6.82 -4.54
C LEU A 126 1.17 -7.31 -5.17
N ILE A 127 0.44 -6.43 -5.83
CA ILE A 127 -0.77 -6.72 -6.60
C ILE A 127 -0.57 -6.15 -8.00
N LEU A 128 -1.02 -6.87 -9.03
CA LEU A 128 -1.04 -6.31 -10.38
C LEU A 128 -2.24 -5.38 -10.48
N GLY A 129 -2.07 -4.18 -11.04
CA GLY A 129 -3.16 -3.22 -11.14
C GLY A 129 -4.26 -3.64 -12.14
N ASP A 130 -3.98 -4.66 -12.96
CA ASP A 130 -4.95 -5.36 -13.81
C ASP A 130 -5.75 -6.43 -13.05
N ASP A 131 -5.31 -6.83 -11.85
CA ASP A 131 -6.00 -7.85 -11.05
C ASP A 131 -7.32 -7.31 -10.50
N THR A 132 -8.29 -8.22 -10.39
CA THR A 132 -9.54 -7.96 -9.67
C THR A 132 -9.28 -8.00 -8.16
N MET A 133 -9.71 -6.96 -7.45
CA MET A 133 -9.58 -6.89 -5.99
C MET A 133 -10.93 -7.08 -5.31
N ASN A 134 -10.95 -7.90 -4.26
CA ASN A 134 -12.14 -8.18 -3.47
C ASN A 134 -12.02 -7.60 -2.06
N PHE A 135 -13.04 -6.89 -1.61
CA PHE A 135 -13.04 -6.17 -0.34
C PHE A 135 -14.14 -6.69 0.58
N SER A 136 -13.77 -6.84 1.86
CA SER A 136 -14.73 -7.13 2.94
C SER A 136 -15.54 -5.87 3.27
N ASN A 137 -16.53 -6.02 4.17
CA ASN A 137 -17.33 -4.90 4.67
C ASN A 137 -16.71 -4.21 5.90
N LYS A 138 -15.40 -4.41 6.13
CA LYS A 138 -14.67 -3.86 7.26
C LYS A 138 -13.60 -2.87 6.79
N GLY A 139 -13.19 -1.98 7.67
CA GLY A 139 -12.29 -0.88 7.33
C GLY A 139 -11.68 -0.25 8.57
N GLY A 140 -10.95 0.85 8.35
CA GLY A 140 -10.28 1.61 9.38
C GLY A 140 -8.78 1.35 9.46
N GLY A 141 -8.26 0.32 8.81
CA GLY A 141 -6.83 0.06 8.70
C GLY A 141 -6.12 1.12 7.88
N ILE A 142 -4.87 1.42 8.22
CA ILE A 142 -4.02 2.36 7.48
C ILE A 142 -2.92 1.61 6.72
N SER A 143 -2.77 1.93 5.45
CA SER A 143 -1.72 1.40 4.59
C SER A 143 -1.08 2.50 3.75
N LEU A 144 0.10 2.21 3.20
CA LEU A 144 0.73 3.02 2.17
C LEU A 144 0.54 2.28 0.85
N LEU A 145 -0.20 2.91 -0.07
CA LEU A 145 -0.37 2.46 -1.43
C LEU A 145 0.70 3.12 -2.30
N VAL A 146 1.57 2.32 -2.89
CA VAL A 146 2.60 2.77 -3.84
C VAL A 146 2.26 2.23 -5.21
N ILE A 147 2.15 3.12 -6.18
CA ILE A 147 1.86 2.80 -7.59
C ILE A 147 3.18 2.84 -8.34
N LEU A 148 3.55 1.73 -8.96
CA LEU A 148 4.79 1.57 -9.70
C LEU A 148 4.55 1.39 -11.20
N ASP A 149 5.50 1.92 -11.97
CA ASP A 149 5.68 1.71 -13.40
C ASP A 149 7.02 1.02 -13.63
N LEU A 150 6.99 -0.29 -13.94
CA LEU A 150 8.19 -1.11 -14.10
C LEU A 150 8.45 -1.35 -15.59
N ASP A 151 9.74 -1.40 -15.95
CA ASP A 151 10.19 -1.57 -17.35
C ASP A 151 10.31 -3.05 -17.73
#